data_AF-A0A5C3FZ46-F1
#
_entry.id   AF-A0A5C3FZ46-F1
#
_cell.length_a   1.000
_cell.length_b   1.000
_cell.length_c   1.000
_cell.angle_alpha   90.00
_cell.angle_beta   90.00
_cell.angle_gamma   90.00
#
_symmetry.space_group_name_H-M   'P 1'
#
loop_
_entity.id
_entity.type
_entity.pdbx_description
1 polymer ?
#
loop_
_entity_poly.entity_id
_entity_poly.type
_entity_poly.pdbx_seq_one_letter_code
_entity_poly.pdbx_strand_id
1 'polypeptide(L)'
;MERKIVGELLYSHIRCADNTVDSDGKPVFVECRDENGHFKPKYAWSDVTTAFNVRGMVIHPGGVRVRLPDGVSRRPAKQDQLQGTLMIKYDKDWPSDEPCGVTFPTGAFGKSLGRYVDICPPDDAPSLAQVGERIVSEWKIGGKPFIPPFFVRPSLPENVAVVEVHGVSPYALDKFAREAQAMFNTLVDPASKTRSVVCDVWAVKWEVVKGKLAYFGRVCWVVEVFDLDGGKVDAVSAAHRWPGSLPGYSLSTVYDLGFINRFPYCTRCSNTIHDIDKRHTSDKCPKFRCNDCGQVGHFRSACPRNSLPPQIGAPAITPTRRALPMSTPRSLPTHTPRGYFGHSYALHPNF
;
A
#
# COMPACT_ATOMS: atom_id res chain seq x y z
N MET A 1 -16.13 11.93 13.75
CA MET A 1 -15.01 12.41 14.59
C MET A 1 -13.74 11.96 13.89
N GLU A 2 -13.02 12.88 13.30
CA GLU A 2 -11.81 12.61 12.54
C GLU A 2 -10.69 12.26 13.51
N ARG A 3 -10.11 11.05 13.41
CA ARG A 3 -9.00 10.64 14.27
C ARG A 3 -7.72 11.23 13.69
N LYS A 4 -7.08 12.14 14.43
CA LYS A 4 -5.79 12.71 14.02
C LYS A 4 -4.69 11.66 14.17
N ILE A 5 -3.97 11.41 13.08
CA ILE A 5 -2.78 10.55 13.08
C ILE A 5 -1.57 11.44 13.37
N VAL A 6 -0.74 11.05 14.34
CA VAL A 6 0.47 11.76 14.76
C VAL A 6 1.66 10.81 14.69
N GLY A 7 2.80 11.32 14.26
CA GLY A 7 4.06 10.60 14.24
C GLY A 7 4.96 11.10 15.35
N GLU A 8 5.54 10.17 16.09
CA GLU A 8 6.63 10.44 17.02
C GLU A 8 7.92 9.94 16.39
N LEU A 9 8.88 10.83 16.16
CA LEU A 9 10.18 10.46 15.64
C LEU A 9 10.96 9.71 16.71
N LEU A 10 11.29 8.45 16.44
CA LEU A 10 12.08 7.61 17.34
C LEU A 10 13.57 7.70 17.03
N TYR A 11 13.90 7.90 15.76
CA TYR A 11 15.26 7.85 15.26
C TYR A 11 15.36 8.58 13.94
N SER A 12 16.44 9.33 13.73
CA SER A 12 16.76 9.95 12.45
C SER A 12 18.25 9.97 12.19
N HIS A 13 18.65 9.51 11.01
CA HIS A 13 20.00 9.41 10.52
C HIS A 13 20.10 10.03 9.13
N ILE A 14 21.20 10.76 8.90
CA ILE A 14 21.55 11.29 7.59
C ILE A 14 22.88 10.69 7.13
N ARG A 15 22.99 10.40 5.84
CA ARG A 15 24.26 10.06 5.22
C ARG A 15 25.21 11.24 5.40
N CYS A 16 26.44 11.00 5.84
CA CYS A 16 27.42 12.06 5.94
C CYS A 16 27.64 12.70 4.56
N ALA A 17 27.64 14.03 4.50
CA ALA A 17 27.61 14.78 3.24
C ALA A 17 28.89 14.62 2.40
N ASP A 18 29.99 14.21 3.01
CA ASP A 18 31.29 13.99 2.40
C ASP A 18 31.46 12.60 1.79
N ASN A 19 30.40 11.78 1.74
CA ASN A 19 30.45 10.39 1.32
C ASN A 19 31.44 9.52 2.12
N THR A 20 31.74 9.91 3.37
CA THR A 20 32.59 9.09 4.24
C THR A 20 32.05 7.67 4.36
N VAL A 21 32.98 6.73 4.33
CA VAL A 21 32.74 5.32 4.55
C VAL A 21 33.53 4.89 5.79
N ASP A 22 32.97 3.96 6.56
CA ASP A 22 33.66 3.34 7.67
C ASP A 22 34.81 2.44 7.18
N SER A 23 35.49 1.79 8.13
CA SER A 23 36.61 0.89 7.83
C SER A 23 36.24 -0.30 6.94
N ASP A 24 34.95 -0.64 6.82
CA ASP A 24 34.44 -1.70 5.96
C ASP A 24 33.97 -1.18 4.58
N GLY A 25 34.19 0.11 4.29
CA GLY A 25 33.70 0.75 3.07
C GLY A 25 32.20 1.03 3.09
N LYS A 26 31.54 1.00 4.26
CA LYS A 26 30.11 1.32 4.37
C LYS A 26 29.93 2.79 4.73
N PRO A 27 29.12 3.56 3.98
CA PRO A 27 28.69 4.90 4.33
C PRO A 27 28.40 5.12 5.81
N VAL A 28 29.03 6.16 6.33
CA VAL A 28 28.84 6.63 7.70
C VAL A 28 27.52 7.38 7.76
N PHE A 29 26.67 6.97 8.68
CA PHE A 29 25.42 7.66 9.01
C PHE A 29 25.58 8.33 10.36
N VAL A 30 25.16 9.58 10.44
CA VAL A 30 25.23 10.38 11.66
C VAL A 30 23.81 10.61 12.16
N GLU A 31 23.61 10.49 13.48
CA GLU A 31 22.36 10.88 14.13
C GLU A 31 22.06 12.35 13.81
N CYS A 32 20.89 12.61 13.24
CA CYS A 32 20.43 13.97 13.01
C CYS A 32 19.76 14.46 14.29
N ARG A 33 20.45 15.33 15.04
CA ARG A 33 19.94 15.94 16.26
C ARG A 33 19.88 17.46 16.15
N ASP A 34 18.93 18.07 16.85
CA ASP A 34 18.86 19.51 17.05
C ASP A 34 19.84 19.97 18.15
N GLU A 35 19.88 21.29 18.40
CA GLU A 35 20.75 21.91 19.40
C GLU A 35 20.46 21.42 20.84
N ASN A 36 19.27 20.87 21.08
CA ASN A 36 18.85 20.31 22.37
C ASN A 36 19.11 18.80 22.46
N GLY A 37 19.70 18.19 21.43
CA GLY A 37 19.96 16.76 21.36
C GLY A 37 18.73 15.92 20.99
N HIS A 38 17.60 16.50 20.61
CA HIS A 38 16.46 15.74 20.11
C HIS A 38 16.68 15.33 18.66
N PHE A 39 16.14 14.18 18.26
CA PHE A 39 16.18 13.79 16.85
C PHE A 39 15.45 14.83 15.98
N LYS A 40 16.09 15.23 14.88
CA LYS A 40 15.52 16.09 13.85
C LYS A 40 15.23 15.24 12.62
N PRO A 41 13.99 15.24 12.11
CA PRO A 41 13.66 14.40 10.97
C PRO A 41 14.30 14.92 9.68
N LYS A 42 14.69 14.00 8.80
CA LYS A 42 15.07 14.36 7.42
C LYS A 42 13.85 14.74 6.60
N TYR A 43 12.75 14.02 6.76
CA TYR A 43 11.47 14.26 6.08
C TYR A 43 10.36 14.57 7.07
N ALA A 44 9.56 15.62 6.81
CA ALA A 44 8.51 16.02 7.73
C ALA A 44 7.39 14.96 7.83
N TRP A 45 6.78 14.82 9.00
CA TRP A 45 5.69 13.85 9.21
C TRP A 45 4.50 14.09 8.27
N SER A 46 4.22 15.33 7.89
CA SER A 46 3.21 15.66 6.88
C SER A 46 3.50 14.98 5.55
N ASP A 47 4.75 14.95 5.11
CA ASP A 47 5.14 14.32 3.85
C ASP A 47 5.11 12.80 3.99
N VAL A 48 5.61 12.26 5.10
CA VAL A 48 5.56 10.82 5.38
C VAL A 48 4.12 10.31 5.43
N THR A 49 3.18 11.07 6.02
CA THR A 49 1.79 10.62 6.18
C THR A 49 0.99 10.50 4.91
N THR A 50 1.29 11.35 3.92
CA THR A 50 0.66 11.24 2.61
C THR A 50 1.00 9.91 1.92
N ALA A 51 2.09 9.24 2.30
CA ALA A 51 2.46 7.93 1.75
C ALA A 51 1.61 6.77 2.31
N PHE A 52 1.05 6.91 3.52
CA PHE A 52 0.24 5.86 4.16
C PHE A 52 -1.16 5.71 3.57
N ASN A 53 -1.72 6.79 3.02
CA ASN A 53 -3.16 6.87 2.80
C ASN A 53 -3.62 6.16 1.50
N VAL A 54 -2.70 5.58 0.74
CA VAL A 54 -2.98 4.95 -0.53
C VAL A 54 -2.94 3.43 -0.39
N ARG A 55 -4.11 2.83 -0.11
CA ARG A 55 -4.40 1.39 -0.05
C ARG A 55 -3.91 0.60 -1.28
N GLY A 56 -2.60 0.43 -1.44
CA GLY A 56 -1.96 -0.17 -2.61
C GLY A 56 -2.03 0.66 -3.89
N MET A 57 -2.30 1.97 -3.78
CA MET A 57 -2.49 2.85 -4.93
C MET A 57 -1.25 3.73 -5.17
N VAL A 58 -0.36 3.32 -6.07
CA VAL A 58 0.82 4.11 -6.47
C VAL A 58 0.37 5.35 -7.21
N ILE A 59 0.63 6.57 -6.72
CA ILE A 59 0.49 7.83 -7.49
C ILE A 59 1.90 8.26 -7.89
N HIS A 60 2.15 8.74 -9.12
CA HIS A 60 3.48 9.19 -9.55
C HIS A 60 3.95 10.47 -8.82
N PRO A 61 5.27 10.71 -8.65
CA PRO A 61 5.81 11.94 -8.03
C PRO A 61 5.29 13.18 -8.73
N GLY A 62 5.05 14.25 -7.96
CA GLY A 62 4.43 15.46 -8.49
C GLY A 62 2.99 15.25 -8.98
N GLY A 63 2.35 14.12 -8.71
CA GLY A 63 1.05 13.77 -9.27
C GLY A 63 -0.14 14.05 -8.35
N VAL A 64 -1.23 14.53 -8.96
CA VAL A 64 -2.59 14.57 -8.40
C VAL A 64 -3.40 13.45 -9.02
N ARG A 65 -3.85 12.50 -8.20
CA ARG A 65 -4.82 11.48 -8.59
C ARG A 65 -6.23 11.94 -8.32
N VAL A 66 -7.06 11.88 -9.36
CA VAL A 66 -8.49 12.18 -9.30
C VAL A 66 -9.32 11.03 -9.85
N ARG A 67 -10.59 10.95 -9.45
CA ARG A 67 -11.52 9.94 -9.96
C ARG A 67 -12.39 10.55 -11.07
N LEU A 68 -12.34 9.93 -12.26
CA LEU A 68 -13.13 10.31 -13.41
C LEU A 68 -14.65 10.23 -13.12
N PRO A 69 -15.46 11.07 -13.79
CA PRO A 69 -16.90 11.07 -13.63
C PRO A 69 -17.56 9.72 -13.97
N ASP A 70 -18.75 9.49 -13.40
CA ASP A 70 -19.47 8.25 -13.65
C ASP A 70 -19.95 8.13 -15.11
N GLY A 71 -19.61 6.99 -15.72
CA GLY A 71 -19.90 6.69 -17.13
C GLY A 71 -18.81 7.14 -18.10
N VAL A 72 -17.76 7.82 -17.65
CA VAL A 72 -16.58 8.07 -18.48
C VAL A 72 -15.78 6.77 -18.62
N SER A 73 -15.54 6.36 -19.87
CA SER A 73 -14.86 5.10 -20.20
C SER A 73 -13.35 5.30 -20.26
N ARG A 74 -12.60 4.52 -19.46
CA ARG A 74 -11.13 4.43 -19.48
C ARG A 74 -10.59 3.30 -20.36
N ARG A 75 -11.38 2.81 -21.31
CA ARG A 75 -10.95 1.78 -22.27
C ARG A 75 -9.74 2.29 -23.07
N PRO A 76 -8.74 1.45 -23.40
CA PRO A 76 -7.53 1.87 -24.10
C PRO A 76 -7.80 2.74 -25.33
N ALA A 77 -8.75 2.34 -26.17
CA ALA A 77 -9.15 3.09 -27.38
C ALA A 77 -9.70 4.52 -27.14
N LYS A 78 -9.95 4.92 -25.88
CA LYS A 78 -10.40 6.26 -25.49
C LYS A 78 -9.41 6.99 -24.59
N GLN A 79 -8.30 6.36 -24.21
CA GLN A 79 -7.34 6.97 -23.28
C GLN A 79 -6.65 8.16 -23.91
N ASP A 80 -6.18 8.08 -25.16
CA ASP A 80 -5.49 9.18 -25.84
C ASP A 80 -6.38 10.42 -25.97
N GLN A 81 -7.64 10.23 -26.35
CA GLN A 81 -8.62 11.32 -26.43
C GLN A 81 -8.85 11.97 -25.06
N LEU A 82 -8.99 11.14 -24.02
CA LEU A 82 -9.22 11.61 -22.66
C LEU A 82 -7.99 12.35 -22.11
N GLN A 83 -6.79 11.81 -22.37
CA GLN A 83 -5.51 12.42 -22.04
C GLN A 83 -5.38 13.79 -22.71
N GLY A 84 -5.57 13.89 -24.02
CA GLY A 84 -5.53 15.18 -24.74
C GLY A 84 -6.56 16.19 -24.20
N THR A 85 -7.77 15.74 -23.90
CA THR A 85 -8.81 16.61 -23.29
C THR A 85 -8.37 17.16 -21.94
N LEU A 86 -7.72 16.34 -21.11
CA LEU A 86 -7.25 16.74 -19.79
C LEU A 86 -6.04 17.67 -19.87
N MET A 87 -5.10 17.40 -20.77
CA MET A 87 -3.95 18.27 -21.01
C MET A 87 -4.38 19.65 -21.50
N ILE A 88 -5.29 19.73 -22.48
CA ILE A 88 -5.84 21.02 -22.96
C ILE A 88 -6.53 21.78 -21.82
N LYS A 89 -7.25 21.06 -20.95
CA LYS A 89 -7.96 21.69 -19.84
C LYS A 89 -7.00 22.20 -18.76
N TYR A 90 -5.93 21.45 -18.50
CA TYR A 90 -4.85 21.88 -17.63
C TYR A 90 -4.20 23.17 -18.15
N ASP A 91 -3.75 23.15 -19.40
CA ASP A 91 -3.07 24.27 -20.07
C ASP A 91 -3.93 25.54 -20.08
N LYS A 92 -5.25 25.40 -20.27
CA LYS A 92 -6.18 26.53 -20.17
C LYS A 92 -6.21 27.16 -18.78
N ASP A 93 -6.16 26.35 -17.73
CA ASP A 93 -6.29 26.83 -16.34
C ASP A 93 -4.96 27.30 -15.76
N TRP A 94 -3.85 26.72 -16.23
CA TRP A 94 -2.47 27.04 -15.87
C TRP A 94 -1.56 26.91 -17.10
N PRO A 95 -1.48 27.97 -17.93
CA PRO A 95 -0.61 27.99 -19.10
C PRO A 95 0.86 27.82 -18.69
N SER A 96 1.56 26.88 -19.31
CA SER A 96 3.00 26.65 -19.12
C SER A 96 3.65 26.25 -20.44
N ASP A 97 4.93 26.54 -20.59
CA ASP A 97 5.73 26.11 -21.73
C ASP A 97 5.91 24.58 -21.75
N GLU A 98 5.83 23.94 -20.58
CA GLU A 98 5.88 22.48 -20.44
C GLU A 98 4.47 21.87 -20.28
N PRO A 99 4.11 20.85 -21.07
CA PRO A 99 2.80 20.22 -20.97
C PRO A 99 2.70 19.37 -19.70
N CYS A 100 1.56 19.41 -19.02
CA CYS A 100 1.32 18.50 -17.90
C CYS A 100 1.33 17.02 -18.37
N GLY A 101 1.86 16.14 -17.54
CA GLY A 101 1.70 14.71 -17.71
C GLY A 101 0.29 14.26 -17.34
N VAL A 102 -0.31 13.36 -18.12
CA VAL A 102 -1.55 12.67 -17.75
C VAL A 102 -1.36 11.18 -17.92
N THR A 103 -1.56 10.42 -16.85
CA THR A 103 -1.37 8.97 -16.88
C THR A 103 -2.58 8.24 -16.30
N PHE A 104 -2.85 7.04 -16.82
CA PHE A 104 -3.94 6.20 -16.35
C PHE A 104 -3.38 5.07 -15.49
N PRO A 105 -3.41 5.21 -14.17
CA PRO A 105 -2.68 4.31 -13.29
C PRO A 105 -3.24 2.89 -13.39
N THR A 106 -2.34 1.95 -13.53
CA THR A 106 -2.61 0.52 -13.48
C THR A 106 -2.25 0.03 -12.09
N GLY A 107 -3.09 -0.84 -11.56
CA GLY A 107 -2.88 -1.46 -10.27
C GLY A 107 -1.89 -2.59 -10.42
N ALA A 108 -1.59 -3.22 -9.30
CA ALA A 108 -0.88 -4.47 -9.34
C ALA A 108 -1.60 -5.44 -10.31
N PHE A 109 -0.83 -6.09 -11.18
CA PHE A 109 -1.29 -7.00 -12.24
C PHE A 109 -1.88 -6.35 -13.50
N GLY A 110 -1.59 -5.07 -13.75
CA GLY A 110 -2.05 -4.39 -14.96
C GLY A 110 -3.56 -4.16 -15.01
N LYS A 111 -4.29 -4.50 -13.93
CA LYS A 111 -5.71 -4.20 -13.81
C LYS A 111 -5.88 -2.70 -13.62
N SER A 112 -6.79 -2.08 -14.34
CA SER A 112 -7.14 -0.67 -14.17
C SER A 112 -7.41 -0.35 -12.69
N LEU A 113 -6.71 0.64 -12.11
CA LEU A 113 -7.07 1.19 -10.79
C LEU A 113 -8.37 1.97 -10.93
N GLY A 114 -9.48 1.26 -11.01
CA GLY A 114 -10.82 1.82 -11.14
C GLY A 114 -10.92 2.90 -12.23
N ARG A 115 -11.52 4.03 -11.85
CA ARG A 115 -11.74 5.23 -12.68
C ARG A 115 -10.71 6.33 -12.37
N TYR A 116 -9.53 5.98 -11.86
CA TYR A 116 -8.52 6.98 -11.53
C TYR A 116 -7.72 7.43 -12.76
N VAL A 117 -7.28 8.67 -12.71
CA VAL A 117 -6.32 9.33 -13.60
C VAL A 117 -5.38 10.16 -12.75
N ASP A 118 -4.11 10.18 -13.13
CA ASP A 118 -3.09 11.01 -12.50
C ASP A 118 -2.79 12.18 -13.44
N ILE A 119 -2.79 13.39 -12.88
CA ILE A 119 -2.34 14.61 -13.52
C ILE A 119 -1.01 14.97 -12.86
N CYS A 120 0.06 15.11 -13.62
CA CYS A 120 1.39 15.49 -13.16
C CYS A 120 1.71 16.88 -13.70
N PRO A 121 1.44 17.95 -12.93
CA PRO A 121 1.87 19.29 -13.25
C PRO A 121 3.38 19.42 -13.50
N PRO A 122 3.82 20.37 -14.35
CA PRO A 122 5.22 20.78 -14.43
C PRO A 122 5.70 21.43 -13.12
N ASP A 123 7.02 21.60 -12.97
CA ASP A 123 7.64 22.08 -11.71
C ASP A 123 7.27 23.53 -11.34
N ASP A 124 6.88 24.35 -12.32
CA ASP A 124 6.44 25.75 -12.16
C ASP A 124 4.96 25.89 -11.80
N ALA A 125 4.23 24.76 -11.67
CA ALA A 125 2.81 24.73 -11.42
C ALA A 125 2.41 25.23 -10.01
N PRO A 126 1.13 25.60 -9.82
CA PRO A 126 0.56 25.75 -8.47
C PRO A 126 0.67 24.46 -7.66
N SER A 127 0.48 24.58 -6.34
CA SER A 127 0.56 23.43 -5.46
C SER A 127 -0.39 22.30 -5.88
N LEU A 128 0.04 21.04 -5.70
CA LEU A 128 -0.76 19.86 -6.04
C LEU A 128 -2.16 19.86 -5.40
N ALA A 129 -2.29 20.45 -4.21
CA ALA A 129 -3.58 20.63 -3.54
C ALA A 129 -4.50 21.57 -4.32
N GLN A 130 -4.00 22.73 -4.76
CA GLN A 130 -4.78 23.68 -5.59
C GLN A 130 -5.19 23.05 -6.91
N VAL A 131 -4.29 22.27 -7.54
CA VAL A 131 -4.61 21.54 -8.77
C VAL A 131 -5.75 20.54 -8.51
N GLY A 132 -5.64 19.72 -7.47
CA GLY A 132 -6.67 18.74 -7.12
C GLY A 132 -8.02 19.35 -6.75
N GLU A 133 -8.02 20.43 -5.98
CA GLU A 133 -9.22 21.18 -5.61
C GLU A 133 -9.93 21.73 -6.85
N ARG A 134 -9.19 22.36 -7.76
CA ARG A 134 -9.76 22.92 -8.99
C ARG A 134 -10.29 21.85 -9.94
N ILE A 135 -9.60 20.72 -10.07
CA ILE A 135 -10.11 19.59 -10.86
C ILE A 135 -11.44 19.09 -10.30
N VAL A 136 -11.52 18.86 -8.99
CA VAL A 136 -12.73 18.28 -8.39
C VAL A 136 -13.90 19.27 -8.35
N SER A 137 -13.63 20.57 -8.21
CA SER A 137 -14.68 21.60 -8.10
C SER A 137 -15.16 22.16 -9.44
N GLU A 138 -14.27 22.35 -10.41
CA GLU A 138 -14.56 23.08 -11.65
C GLU A 138 -14.54 22.18 -12.90
N TRP A 139 -13.73 21.12 -12.91
CA TRP A 139 -13.56 20.34 -14.13
C TRP A 139 -14.73 19.42 -14.42
N LYS A 140 -15.04 19.31 -15.72
CA LYS A 140 -16.08 18.42 -16.24
C LYS A 140 -15.57 17.69 -17.47
N ILE A 141 -15.91 16.41 -17.60
CA ILE A 141 -15.71 15.61 -18.82
C ILE A 141 -17.08 15.13 -19.28
N GLY A 142 -17.44 15.42 -20.53
CA GLY A 142 -18.77 15.09 -21.06
C GLY A 142 -19.90 15.70 -20.22
N GLY A 143 -19.68 16.92 -19.71
CA GLY A 143 -20.64 17.65 -18.86
C GLY A 143 -20.72 17.17 -17.40
N LYS A 144 -20.02 16.09 -17.03
CA LYS A 144 -20.08 15.51 -15.68
C LYS A 144 -18.86 15.91 -14.83
N PRO A 145 -19.05 16.25 -13.54
CA PRO A 145 -17.96 16.64 -12.65
C PRO A 145 -17.13 15.44 -12.20
N PHE A 146 -15.87 15.70 -11.83
CA PHE A 146 -15.02 14.72 -11.16
C PHE A 146 -15.60 14.30 -9.81
N ILE A 147 -15.24 13.09 -9.37
CA ILE A 147 -15.77 12.53 -8.11
C ILE A 147 -14.73 12.77 -7.00
N PRO A 148 -15.07 13.49 -5.92
CA PRO A 148 -14.20 13.61 -4.75
C PRO A 148 -13.98 12.26 -4.04
N PRO A 149 -12.89 12.09 -3.28
CA PRO A 149 -11.79 13.04 -3.08
C PRO A 149 -10.74 12.98 -4.19
N PHE A 150 -9.83 13.95 -4.20
CA PHE A 150 -8.54 13.82 -4.90
C PHE A 150 -7.45 13.38 -3.93
N PHE A 151 -6.35 12.89 -4.46
CA PHE A 151 -5.19 12.45 -3.70
C PHE A 151 -3.95 13.08 -4.30
N VAL A 152 -3.09 13.65 -3.46
CA VAL A 152 -1.77 14.14 -3.88
C VAL A 152 -0.74 13.09 -3.46
N ARG A 153 0.25 12.79 -4.32
CA ARG A 153 1.39 11.98 -3.85
C ARG A 153 2.16 12.81 -2.80
N PRO A 154 2.79 12.15 -1.81
CA PRO A 154 3.88 12.76 -1.05
C PRO A 154 4.84 13.58 -1.90
N SER A 155 5.18 14.75 -1.38
CA SER A 155 6.32 15.63 -1.73
C SER A 155 7.69 14.97 -1.50
N LEU A 156 7.73 13.65 -1.28
CA LEU A 156 8.97 12.92 -1.08
C LEU A 156 9.70 12.74 -2.42
N PRO A 157 11.05 12.86 -2.44
CA PRO A 157 11.85 12.58 -3.62
C PRO A 157 11.56 11.19 -4.22
N GLU A 158 11.75 11.03 -5.53
CA GLU A 158 11.48 9.76 -6.23
C GLU A 158 12.26 8.57 -5.66
N ASN A 159 13.45 8.84 -5.12
CA ASN A 159 14.31 7.85 -4.50
C ASN A 159 13.98 7.57 -3.04
N VAL A 160 12.82 8.03 -2.54
CA VAL A 160 12.35 7.80 -1.17
C VAL A 160 11.08 6.97 -1.17
N ALA A 161 11.07 5.92 -0.36
CA ALA A 161 9.88 5.13 -0.05
C ALA A 161 9.56 5.22 1.44
N VAL A 162 8.27 5.05 1.77
CA VAL A 162 7.82 4.89 3.14
C VAL A 162 7.32 3.46 3.33
N VAL A 163 7.83 2.80 4.36
CA VAL A 163 7.52 1.42 4.72
C VAL A 163 6.87 1.40 6.10
N GLU A 164 5.58 1.11 6.14
CA GLU A 164 4.82 0.85 7.37
C GLU A 164 5.10 -0.58 7.85
N VAL A 165 5.49 -0.72 9.10
CA VAL A 165 5.72 -2.00 9.77
C VAL A 165 4.67 -2.20 10.84
N HIS A 166 3.90 -3.27 10.73
CA HIS A 166 2.79 -3.59 11.62
C HIS A 166 3.17 -4.67 12.62
N GLY A 167 2.54 -4.60 13.80
CA GLY A 167 2.70 -5.59 14.87
C GLY A 167 3.90 -5.33 15.78
N VAL A 168 4.51 -4.14 15.72
CA VAL A 168 5.64 -3.78 16.58
C VAL A 168 5.13 -3.53 18.01
N SER A 169 5.73 -4.20 18.99
CA SER A 169 5.35 -4.02 20.39
C SER A 169 5.80 -2.65 20.92
N PRO A 170 4.98 -1.93 21.71
CA PRO A 170 5.41 -0.66 22.33
C PRO A 170 6.68 -0.82 23.17
N TYR A 171 6.86 -1.98 23.81
CA TYR A 171 8.04 -2.28 24.64
C TYR A 171 9.33 -2.50 23.84
N ALA A 172 9.22 -2.72 22.53
CA ALA A 172 10.35 -2.96 21.65
C ALA A 172 10.70 -1.76 20.77
N LEU A 173 10.00 -0.62 20.90
CA LEU A 173 10.10 0.51 19.97
C LEU A 173 11.52 1.07 19.82
N ASP A 174 12.22 1.35 20.92
CA ASP A 174 13.58 1.92 20.86
C ASP A 174 14.55 0.95 20.18
N LYS A 175 14.55 -0.31 20.62
CA LYS A 175 15.38 -1.36 20.00
C LYS A 175 15.06 -1.53 18.51
N PHE A 176 13.77 -1.62 18.18
CA PHE A 176 13.27 -1.76 16.82
C PHE A 176 13.69 -0.57 15.94
N ALA A 177 13.68 0.64 16.47
CA ALA A 177 14.11 1.83 15.74
C ALA A 177 15.62 1.82 15.48
N ARG A 178 16.45 1.48 16.47
CA ARG A 178 17.92 1.43 16.33
C ARG A 178 18.38 0.34 15.35
N GLU A 179 17.66 -0.76 15.29
CA GLU A 179 17.99 -1.89 14.41
C GLU A 179 17.30 -1.82 13.04
N ALA A 180 16.53 -0.76 12.77
CA ALA A 180 15.73 -0.62 11.55
C ALA A 180 16.53 -0.81 10.27
N GLN A 181 17.73 -0.20 10.18
CA GLN A 181 18.61 -0.37 9.02
C GLN A 181 19.06 -1.83 8.84
N ALA A 182 19.49 -2.48 9.93
CA ALA A 182 19.96 -3.86 9.88
C ALA A 182 18.82 -4.81 9.48
N MET A 183 17.62 -4.61 10.05
CA MET A 183 16.43 -5.35 9.66
C MET A 183 16.07 -5.10 8.19
N PHE A 184 16.10 -3.84 7.73
CA PHE A 184 15.79 -3.52 6.34
C PHE A 184 16.78 -4.15 5.35
N ASN A 185 18.06 -4.22 5.69
CA ASN A 185 19.07 -4.89 4.87
C ASN A 185 18.79 -6.38 4.69
N THR A 186 18.08 -7.04 5.62
CA THR A 186 17.63 -8.44 5.42
C THR A 186 16.52 -8.57 4.37
N LEU A 187 15.84 -7.48 4.02
CA LEU A 187 14.76 -7.42 3.03
C LEU A 187 15.26 -7.15 1.62
N VAL A 188 16.33 -6.37 1.50
CA VAL A 188 16.89 -5.97 0.21
C VAL A 188 17.61 -7.18 -0.38
N ASP A 189 17.10 -7.66 -1.51
CA ASP A 189 17.74 -8.72 -2.28
C ASP A 189 19.21 -8.33 -2.60
N PRO A 190 20.21 -9.13 -2.19
CA PRO A 190 21.61 -8.87 -2.51
C PRO A 190 21.86 -8.71 -4.02
N ALA A 191 21.03 -9.32 -4.87
CA ALA A 191 21.11 -9.20 -6.31
C ALA A 191 20.42 -7.94 -6.89
N SER A 192 19.82 -7.09 -6.04
CA SER A 192 19.07 -5.91 -6.49
C SER A 192 19.92 -4.84 -7.17
N LYS A 193 21.25 -4.88 -7.03
CA LYS A 193 22.18 -3.79 -7.44
C LYS A 193 21.76 -2.42 -6.90
N THR A 194 21.02 -2.42 -5.79
CA THR A 194 20.59 -1.20 -5.10
C THR A 194 21.10 -1.23 -3.67
N ARG A 195 21.28 -0.04 -3.13
CA ARG A 195 21.54 0.21 -1.73
C ARG A 195 20.34 0.95 -1.14
N SER A 196 19.97 0.61 0.10
CA SER A 196 18.90 1.31 0.79
C SER A 196 19.34 1.80 2.16
N VAL A 197 18.80 2.94 2.55
CA VAL A 197 19.10 3.61 3.81
C VAL A 197 17.80 3.96 4.52
N VAL A 198 17.62 3.49 5.75
CA VAL A 198 16.54 3.93 6.62
C VAL A 198 16.96 5.24 7.28
N CYS A 199 16.40 6.36 6.81
CA CYS A 199 16.76 7.70 7.28
C CYS A 199 15.95 8.13 8.50
N ASP A 200 14.64 7.87 8.52
CA ASP A 200 13.78 8.24 9.65
C ASP A 200 12.95 7.03 10.11
N VAL A 201 12.73 6.91 11.42
CA VAL A 201 11.85 5.92 12.02
C VAL A 201 10.82 6.62 12.89
N TRP A 202 9.54 6.43 12.55
CA TRP A 202 8.41 7.07 13.22
C TRP A 202 7.50 6.05 13.90
N ALA A 203 7.17 6.25 15.17
CA ALA A 203 6.04 5.56 15.79
C ALA A 203 4.73 6.25 15.38
N VAL A 204 3.76 5.46 14.90
CA VAL A 204 2.43 5.98 14.56
C VAL A 204 1.51 5.93 15.79
N LYS A 205 1.05 7.11 16.19
CA LYS A 205 0.11 7.29 17.30
C LYS A 205 -1.19 7.91 16.77
N TRP A 206 -2.31 7.55 17.40
CA TRP A 206 -3.61 8.11 17.04
C TRP A 206 -4.20 8.82 18.24
N GLU A 207 -4.84 9.95 17.99
CA GLU A 207 -5.63 10.63 19.00
C GLU A 207 -6.94 9.87 19.24
N VAL A 208 -7.11 9.33 20.45
CA VAL A 208 -8.28 8.52 20.84
C VAL A 208 -9.36 9.40 21.49
N VAL A 209 -8.94 10.37 22.29
CA VAL A 209 -9.76 11.40 22.96
C VAL A 209 -8.95 12.70 22.90
N LYS A 210 -9.57 13.88 22.82
CA LYS A 210 -8.88 15.19 22.74
C LYS A 210 -7.61 15.24 23.61
N GLY A 211 -6.44 15.26 22.99
CA GLY A 211 -5.11 15.31 23.60
C GLY A 211 -4.49 13.97 24.02
N LYS A 212 -5.24 12.86 24.06
CA LYS A 212 -4.73 11.52 24.42
C LYS A 212 -4.35 10.72 23.18
N LEU A 213 -3.05 10.45 23.06
CA LEU A 213 -2.49 9.62 22.00
C LEU A 213 -2.37 8.16 22.46
N ALA A 214 -2.70 7.22 21.58
CA ALA A 214 -2.41 5.81 21.78
C ALA A 214 -1.59 5.26 20.61
N TYR A 215 -0.65 4.37 20.93
CA TYR A 215 0.16 3.67 19.96
C TYR A 215 -0.57 2.40 19.50
N PHE A 216 -0.57 2.15 18.17
CA PHE A 216 -1.35 1.05 17.57
C PHE A 216 -0.46 -0.01 16.90
N GLY A 217 0.76 -0.19 17.41
CA GLY A 217 1.65 -1.25 16.94
C GLY A 217 2.19 -1.02 15.54
N ARG A 218 2.37 0.25 15.14
CA ARG A 218 2.85 0.60 13.80
C ARG A 218 4.04 1.53 13.87
N VAL A 219 5.05 1.21 13.08
CA VAL A 219 6.25 2.03 12.89
C VAL A 219 6.39 2.33 11.41
N CYS A 220 6.99 3.46 11.05
CA CYS A 220 7.21 3.82 9.66
C CYS A 220 8.68 4.11 9.43
N TRP A 221 9.25 3.42 8.46
CA TRP A 221 10.60 3.64 7.98
C TRP A 221 10.54 4.53 6.75
N VAL A 222 11.30 5.61 6.76
CA VAL A 222 11.56 6.40 5.56
C VAL A 222 12.86 5.92 4.96
N VAL A 223 12.80 5.39 3.75
CA VAL A 223 13.89 4.65 3.11
C VAL A 223 14.32 5.37 1.84
N GLU A 224 15.59 5.77 1.79
CA GLU A 224 16.23 6.24 0.57
C GLU A 224 16.87 5.08 -0.19
N VAL A 225 16.72 5.08 -1.51
CA VAL A 225 17.26 4.06 -2.41
C VAL A 225 18.26 4.67 -3.37
N PHE A 226 19.38 3.99 -3.54
CA PHE A 226 20.48 4.35 -4.42
C PHE A 226 20.89 3.13 -5.26
N ASP A 227 21.57 3.35 -6.38
CA ASP A 227 22.36 2.31 -7.03
C ASP A 227 23.67 2.07 -6.26
N LEU A 228 24.50 1.15 -6.76
CA LEU A 228 25.80 0.83 -6.14
C LEU A 228 26.82 1.97 -6.27
N ASP A 229 26.68 2.82 -7.29
CA ASP A 229 27.55 3.97 -7.54
C ASP A 229 27.11 5.21 -6.73
N GLY A 230 25.98 5.12 -6.02
CA GLY A 230 25.41 6.18 -5.21
C GLY A 230 24.43 7.10 -5.94
N GLY A 231 24.13 6.81 -7.21
CA GLY A 231 23.07 7.47 -7.97
C GLY A 231 21.70 7.19 -7.38
N LYS A 232 20.80 8.16 -7.47
CA LYS A 232 19.42 8.03 -6.98
C LYS A 232 18.63 7.07 -7.88
N VAL A 233 17.94 6.11 -7.28
CA VAL A 233 17.09 5.15 -7.99
C VAL A 233 15.65 5.34 -7.57
N ASP A 234 14.71 5.25 -8.51
CA ASP A 234 13.28 5.28 -8.20
C ASP A 234 12.92 4.20 -7.17
N ALA A 235 12.50 4.65 -5.98
CA ALA A 235 12.23 3.77 -4.86
C ALA A 235 10.98 2.92 -5.12
N VAL A 236 10.07 3.36 -5.98
CA VAL A 236 8.88 2.59 -6.37
C VAL A 236 9.27 1.33 -7.15
N SER A 237 10.21 1.46 -8.08
CA SER A 237 10.76 0.34 -8.85
C SER A 237 11.54 -0.62 -7.97
N ALA A 238 12.37 -0.11 -7.05
CA ALA A 238 13.11 -0.93 -6.09
C ALA A 238 12.17 -1.70 -5.15
N ALA A 239 11.14 -1.03 -4.64
CA ALA A 239 10.18 -1.61 -3.68
C ALA A 239 9.41 -2.81 -4.23
N HIS A 240 9.25 -2.93 -5.57
CA HIS A 240 8.60 -4.09 -6.18
C HIS A 240 9.28 -5.42 -5.81
N ARG A 241 10.58 -5.41 -5.50
CA ARG A 241 11.35 -6.60 -5.12
C ARG A 241 11.35 -6.86 -3.62
N TRP A 242 10.94 -5.90 -2.80
CA TRP A 242 10.92 -6.08 -1.35
C TRP A 242 9.85 -7.11 -0.93
N PRO A 243 10.14 -7.94 0.08
CA PRO A 243 9.12 -8.79 0.70
C PRO A 243 8.11 -7.89 1.41
N GLY A 244 6.89 -8.38 1.65
CA GLY A 244 5.93 -7.60 2.44
C GLY A 244 5.69 -8.12 3.85
N SER A 245 6.61 -8.92 4.37
CA SER A 245 6.75 -9.15 5.80
C SER A 245 8.21 -9.39 6.16
N LEU A 246 8.55 -9.30 7.44
CA LEU A 246 9.86 -9.66 7.97
C LEU A 246 9.71 -10.54 9.23
N PRO A 247 10.68 -11.45 9.50
CA PRO A 247 10.73 -12.13 10.78
C PRO A 247 10.98 -11.11 11.89
N GLY A 248 10.27 -11.24 13.00
CA GLY A 248 10.48 -10.43 14.19
C GLY A 248 11.57 -10.99 15.10
N TYR A 249 11.70 -10.40 16.29
CA TYR A 249 12.71 -10.81 17.28
C TYR A 249 12.51 -12.22 17.84
N SER A 250 11.28 -12.71 17.83
CA SER A 250 10.99 -14.09 18.19
C SER A 250 10.65 -14.89 16.94
N LEU A 251 10.93 -16.20 16.96
CA LEU A 251 10.57 -17.13 15.89
C LEU A 251 9.05 -17.16 15.61
N SER A 252 8.24 -16.66 16.54
CA SER A 252 6.77 -16.58 16.42
C SER A 252 6.25 -15.23 15.95
N THR A 253 7.09 -14.20 15.90
CA THR A 253 6.69 -12.85 15.51
C THR A 253 6.98 -12.65 14.02
N VAL A 254 5.97 -12.19 13.29
CA VAL A 254 6.12 -11.75 11.90
C VAL A 254 5.57 -10.34 11.84
N TYR A 255 6.37 -9.40 11.32
CA TYR A 255 5.90 -8.05 11.08
C TYR A 255 5.43 -7.94 9.64
N ASP A 256 4.19 -7.49 9.44
CA ASP A 256 3.67 -7.21 8.11
C ASP A 256 4.18 -5.85 7.64
N LEU A 257 4.51 -5.74 6.36
CA LEU A 257 5.01 -4.51 5.73
C LEU A 257 3.99 -3.92 4.76
N GLY A 258 3.64 -2.66 4.95
CA GLY A 258 2.82 -1.84 4.06
C GLY A 258 3.67 -0.80 3.35
N PHE A 259 3.70 -0.81 2.03
CA PHE A 259 4.36 0.23 1.24
C PHE A 259 3.78 0.31 -0.17
N ILE A 260 4.04 1.43 -0.82
CA ILE A 260 3.59 1.71 -2.18
C ILE A 260 4.25 0.73 -3.17
N ASN A 261 3.48 0.22 -4.13
CA ASN A 261 3.93 -0.72 -5.17
C ASN A 261 4.45 -2.08 -4.65
N ARG A 262 4.11 -2.41 -3.39
CA ARG A 262 4.34 -3.75 -2.86
C ARG A 262 3.73 -4.79 -3.78
N PHE A 263 4.51 -5.81 -4.13
CA PHE A 263 3.98 -6.97 -4.83
C PHE A 263 2.89 -7.62 -3.98
N PRO A 264 1.63 -7.67 -4.44
CA PRO A 264 0.52 -8.30 -3.72
C PRO A 264 0.62 -9.84 -3.72
N TYR A 265 1.48 -10.37 -2.86
CA TYR A 265 1.66 -11.81 -2.72
C TYR A 265 0.48 -12.50 -2.03
N CYS A 266 0.44 -13.82 -2.17
CA CYS A 266 -0.52 -14.68 -1.49
C CYS A 266 -0.14 -14.89 -0.03
N THR A 267 -0.99 -14.45 0.89
CA THR A 267 -0.79 -14.61 2.35
C THR A 267 -0.87 -16.07 2.80
N ARG A 268 -1.43 -16.99 2.00
CA ARG A 268 -1.50 -18.44 2.31
C ARG A 268 -0.20 -19.20 2.01
N CYS A 269 0.68 -18.58 1.25
CA CYS A 269 1.98 -19.13 0.87
C CYS A 269 3.10 -18.32 1.53
N SER A 270 2.92 -17.99 2.81
CA SER A 270 3.87 -17.22 3.64
C SER A 270 5.32 -17.71 3.48
N ASN A 271 5.54 -19.02 3.34
CA ASN A 271 6.89 -19.58 3.29
C ASN A 271 7.65 -19.26 1.99
N THR A 272 6.97 -18.80 0.94
CA THR A 272 7.59 -18.44 -0.35
C THR A 272 7.53 -16.94 -0.64
N ILE A 273 7.11 -16.11 0.33
CA ILE A 273 6.92 -14.67 0.10
C ILE A 273 8.24 -13.91 -0.10
N HIS A 274 9.34 -14.48 0.41
CA HIS A 274 10.69 -13.92 0.28
C HIS A 274 11.39 -14.36 -1.02
N ASP A 275 10.83 -15.35 -1.73
CA ASP A 275 11.40 -15.86 -2.97
C ASP A 275 10.73 -15.16 -4.16
N ILE A 276 11.47 -14.26 -4.81
CA ILE A 276 10.97 -13.42 -5.92
C ILE A 276 10.46 -14.27 -7.09
N ASP A 277 11.03 -15.44 -7.31
CA ASP A 277 10.67 -16.33 -8.42
C ASP A 277 9.48 -17.22 -8.10
N LYS A 278 9.25 -17.51 -6.81
CA LYS A 278 8.14 -18.37 -6.34
C LYS A 278 6.94 -17.59 -5.80
N ARG A 279 7.08 -16.30 -5.50
CA ARG A 279 5.97 -15.47 -5.03
C ARG A 279 4.91 -15.36 -6.11
N HIS A 280 3.67 -15.45 -5.69
CA HIS A 280 2.50 -15.38 -6.56
C HIS A 280 1.38 -14.68 -5.83
N THR A 281 0.34 -14.38 -6.58
CA THR A 281 -0.80 -13.57 -6.18
C THR A 281 -1.87 -14.47 -5.58
N SER A 282 -2.76 -13.94 -4.74
CA SER A 282 -3.79 -14.80 -4.11
C SER A 282 -4.69 -15.52 -5.12
N ASP A 283 -4.98 -14.91 -6.26
CA ASP A 283 -5.71 -15.53 -7.36
C ASP A 283 -4.87 -16.62 -8.06
N LYS A 284 -3.56 -16.43 -8.26
CA LYS A 284 -2.68 -17.44 -8.85
C LYS A 284 -2.17 -18.50 -7.86
N CYS A 285 -2.74 -18.56 -6.66
CA CYS A 285 -2.26 -19.48 -5.63
C CYS A 285 -2.56 -20.95 -5.98
N PRO A 286 -1.54 -21.83 -6.07
CA PRO A 286 -1.76 -23.24 -6.40
C PRO A 286 -2.49 -23.99 -5.28
N LYS A 287 -2.44 -23.48 -4.04
CA LYS A 287 -3.22 -23.99 -2.90
C LYS A 287 -4.68 -23.52 -2.92
N PHE A 288 -5.02 -22.53 -3.75
CA PHE A 288 -6.36 -22.00 -3.85
C PHE A 288 -7.07 -22.59 -5.08
N ARG A 289 -7.81 -23.67 -4.86
CA ARG A 289 -8.61 -24.34 -5.89
C ARG A 289 -10.10 -24.06 -5.66
N CYS A 290 -10.82 -23.80 -6.74
CA CYS A 290 -12.26 -23.67 -6.70
C CYS A 290 -12.92 -25.01 -6.36
N ASN A 291 -13.79 -25.03 -5.36
CA ASN A 291 -14.47 -26.26 -4.93
C ASN A 291 -15.43 -26.84 -5.99
N ASP A 292 -15.94 -26.01 -6.91
CA ASP A 292 -16.92 -26.46 -7.92
C ASP A 292 -16.25 -27.05 -9.16
N CYS A 293 -15.06 -26.58 -9.55
CA CYS A 293 -14.39 -27.00 -10.79
C CYS A 293 -12.96 -27.53 -10.62
N GLY A 294 -12.38 -27.44 -9.42
CA GLY A 294 -11.01 -27.90 -9.10
C GLY A 294 -9.88 -27.04 -9.66
N GLN A 295 -10.20 -26.03 -10.48
CA GLN A 295 -9.22 -25.14 -11.10
C GLN A 295 -8.74 -24.07 -10.11
N VAL A 296 -7.48 -23.65 -10.27
CA VAL A 296 -6.89 -22.51 -9.55
C VAL A 296 -7.35 -21.19 -10.19
N GLY A 297 -7.19 -20.05 -9.52
CA GLY A 297 -7.45 -18.75 -10.15
C GLY A 297 -8.66 -17.97 -9.64
N HIS A 298 -9.64 -18.61 -9.00
CA HIS A 298 -10.95 -17.97 -8.77
C HIS A 298 -11.72 -18.52 -7.56
N PHE A 299 -12.58 -17.66 -7.01
CA PHE A 299 -13.57 -18.04 -5.99
C PHE A 299 -14.76 -18.75 -6.63
N ARG A 300 -15.49 -19.53 -5.83
CA ARG A 300 -16.75 -20.20 -6.23
C ARG A 300 -17.73 -19.24 -6.93
N SER A 301 -17.86 -18.02 -6.41
CA SER A 301 -18.72 -16.97 -6.96
C SER A 301 -18.32 -16.50 -8.36
N ALA A 302 -17.07 -16.70 -8.76
CA ALA A 302 -16.53 -16.37 -10.07
C ALA A 302 -16.20 -17.64 -10.87
N CYS A 303 -16.78 -18.80 -10.51
CA CYS A 303 -16.54 -20.03 -11.22
C CYS A 303 -17.19 -20.02 -12.60
N PRO A 304 -16.45 -20.32 -13.69
CA PRO A 304 -17.02 -20.40 -15.02
C PRO A 304 -18.21 -21.38 -15.13
N ARG A 305 -18.24 -22.43 -14.29
CA ARG A 305 -19.36 -23.38 -14.20
C ARG A 305 -20.66 -22.75 -13.66
N ASN A 306 -20.55 -21.73 -12.82
CA ASN A 306 -21.69 -21.03 -12.22
C ASN A 306 -22.22 -19.89 -13.12
N SER A 307 -21.46 -19.49 -14.15
CA SER A 307 -21.86 -18.49 -15.14
C SER A 307 -22.48 -19.08 -16.41
N LEU A 308 -22.66 -20.39 -16.49
CA LEU A 308 -23.45 -21.00 -17.57
C LEU A 308 -24.94 -20.70 -17.31
N PRO A 309 -25.70 -20.28 -18.34
CA PRO A 309 -27.16 -20.19 -18.22
C PRO A 309 -27.71 -21.55 -17.75
N PRO A 310 -28.79 -21.58 -16.95
CA PRO A 310 -29.45 -22.83 -16.63
C PRO A 310 -29.74 -23.55 -17.96
N GLN A 311 -29.16 -24.74 -18.11
CA GLN A 311 -29.45 -25.62 -19.24
C GLN A 311 -30.95 -25.92 -19.18
N ILE A 312 -31.73 -25.24 -20.02
CA ILE A 312 -33.11 -25.62 -20.31
C ILE A 312 -33.00 -26.93 -21.08
N GLY A 313 -33.11 -28.05 -20.38
CA GLY A 313 -33.09 -29.36 -21.04
C GLY A 313 -32.65 -30.51 -20.16
N ALA A 314 -33.49 -30.90 -19.20
CA ALA A 314 -33.63 -32.31 -18.88
C ALA A 314 -35.09 -32.59 -18.49
N PRO A 315 -35.75 -33.58 -19.11
CA PRO A 315 -37.16 -33.88 -18.87
C PRO A 315 -37.35 -34.41 -17.44
N ALA A 316 -38.52 -34.08 -16.88
CA ALA A 316 -38.95 -34.50 -15.55
C ALA A 316 -38.85 -36.02 -15.41
N ILE A 317 -37.92 -36.48 -14.56
CA ILE A 317 -37.94 -37.85 -14.06
C ILE A 317 -38.87 -37.86 -12.85
N THR A 318 -40.00 -38.53 -13.04
CA THR A 318 -41.02 -38.83 -12.04
C THR A 318 -40.39 -39.41 -10.77
N PRO A 319 -40.76 -38.94 -9.55
CA PRO A 319 -40.20 -39.47 -8.32
C PRO A 319 -40.86 -40.80 -7.97
N THR A 320 -40.13 -41.90 -8.15
CA THR A 320 -40.48 -43.18 -7.54
C THR A 320 -40.21 -43.09 -6.04
N ARG A 321 -41.29 -42.99 -5.27
CA ARG A 321 -41.34 -43.04 -3.82
C ARG A 321 -40.63 -44.31 -3.32
N ARG A 322 -39.49 -44.16 -2.64
CA ARG A 322 -38.96 -45.20 -1.75
C ARG A 322 -38.86 -44.60 -0.35
N ALA A 323 -39.73 -45.09 0.53
CA ALA A 323 -39.81 -44.67 1.93
C ALA A 323 -38.59 -45.18 2.70
N LEU A 324 -38.00 -44.31 3.52
CA LEU A 324 -37.15 -44.67 4.65
C LEU A 324 -37.44 -43.72 5.83
N PRO A 325 -37.18 -44.17 7.08
CA PRO A 325 -38.04 -43.89 8.22
C PRO A 325 -37.72 -42.59 8.96
N MET A 326 -38.75 -42.12 9.67
CA MET A 326 -38.70 -41.02 10.62
C MET A 326 -37.57 -41.16 11.65
N SER A 327 -36.81 -40.09 11.83
CA SER A 327 -36.13 -39.79 13.09
C SER A 327 -36.06 -38.27 13.32
N THR A 328 -36.85 -37.84 14.31
CA THR A 328 -36.77 -36.69 15.24
C THR A 328 -36.22 -35.31 14.82
N PRO A 329 -36.85 -34.22 15.29
CA PRO A 329 -36.50 -32.84 14.93
C PRO A 329 -35.31 -32.35 15.75
N ARG A 330 -34.31 -31.75 15.09
CA ARG A 330 -33.29 -30.94 15.76
C ARG A 330 -33.37 -29.50 15.29
N SER A 331 -33.62 -28.65 16.27
CA SER A 331 -33.74 -27.20 16.29
C SER A 331 -32.64 -26.45 15.52
N LEU A 332 -33.08 -25.41 14.79
CA LEU A 332 -32.27 -24.36 14.16
C LEU A 332 -31.40 -23.61 15.20
N PRO A 333 -30.12 -23.35 14.90
CA PRO A 333 -29.42 -22.23 15.51
C PRO A 333 -29.51 -21.00 14.61
N THR A 334 -30.05 -19.95 15.22
CA THR A 334 -30.01 -18.54 14.82
C THR A 334 -28.64 -18.06 14.35
N HIS A 335 -28.68 -17.24 13.30
CA HIS A 335 -27.57 -16.43 12.82
C HIS A 335 -26.94 -15.57 13.93
N THR A 336 -25.62 -15.68 14.09
CA THR A 336 -24.78 -14.63 14.68
C THR A 336 -23.66 -14.24 13.71
N PRO A 337 -23.39 -12.94 13.52
CA PRO A 337 -22.33 -12.46 12.64
C PRO A 337 -20.95 -12.74 13.24
N ARG A 338 -20.03 -13.24 12.41
CA ARG A 338 -18.62 -13.47 12.79
C ARG A 338 -17.94 -12.15 13.16
N GLY A 339 -17.71 -11.97 14.45
CA GLY A 339 -16.81 -10.98 15.00
C GLY A 339 -15.34 -11.31 14.72
N TYR A 340 -14.55 -10.25 14.55
CA TYR A 340 -13.10 -10.25 14.60
C TYR A 340 -12.63 -10.78 15.96
N PHE A 341 -11.83 -11.86 15.97
CA PHE A 341 -11.11 -12.28 17.17
C PHE A 341 -9.82 -11.46 17.30
N GLY A 342 -9.84 -10.50 18.21
CA GLY A 342 -8.63 -10.03 18.89
C GLY A 342 -8.37 -10.91 20.10
N HIS A 343 -7.22 -11.57 20.16
CA HIS A 343 -6.78 -12.26 21.37
C HIS A 343 -6.37 -11.22 22.42
N SER A 344 -7.20 -11.06 23.45
CA SER A 344 -6.84 -10.40 24.70
C SER A 344 -6.31 -11.47 25.65
N TYR A 345 -5.07 -11.33 26.12
CA TYR A 345 -4.59 -12.05 27.29
C TYR A 345 -4.70 -11.12 28.49
N ALA A 346 -5.63 -11.43 29.39
CA ALA A 346 -5.64 -10.94 30.75
C ALA A 346 -4.79 -11.89 31.60
N LEU A 347 -3.75 -11.37 32.24
CA LEU A 347 -3.03 -12.06 33.32
C LEU A 347 -3.47 -11.44 34.64
N HIS A 348 -4.12 -12.24 35.48
CA HIS A 348 -4.25 -11.96 36.90
C HIS A 348 -2.90 -12.24 37.59
N PRO A 349 -2.56 -11.47 38.65
CA PRO A 349 -1.32 -11.66 39.38
C PRO A 349 -1.48 -12.76 40.42
N ASN A 350 -0.45 -13.56 40.62
CA ASN A 350 -0.16 -14.20 41.91
C ASN A 350 1.35 -14.44 42.00
N PHE A 351 1.90 -13.98 43.11
CA PHE A 351 3.29 -14.02 43.60
C PHE A 351 4.22 -12.91 43.09
#